data_AF-A0AAV7K3I9-F1
#
_entry.id   AF-A0AAV7K3I9-F1
#
_cell.length_a   1.000
_cell.length_b   1.000
_cell.length_c   1.000
_cell.angle_alpha   90.00
_cell.angle_beta   90.00
_cell.angle_gamma   90.00
#
_symmetry.space_group_name_H-M   'P 1'
#
loop_
_entity.id
_entity.type
_entity.pdbx_description
1 polymer ?
#
loop_
_entity_poly.entity_id
_entity_poly.type
_entity_poly.pdbx_seq_one_letter_code
_entity_poly.pdbx_strand_id
1 'polypeptide(L)'
;MSDGSAERPLLPDSIPYLKKFQFFRKSKEKDLSLMEDDQWLNDLAFLVDITKYLAELKVKLLGKEHCVNKLYEHVQTFIQKLELIHTQLINMKVVYFTTLSTRDGTSEV
;
A
#
# COMPACT_ATOMS: atom_id res chain seq x y z
N MET A 1 -18.47 42.32 -33.86
CA MET A 1 -17.00 42.40 -33.95
C MET A 1 -16.46 41.31 -33.05
N SER A 2 -15.95 40.22 -33.65
CA SER A 2 -15.49 39.03 -32.93
C SER A 2 -14.22 39.34 -32.16
N ASP A 3 -14.24 39.05 -30.86
CA ASP A 3 -13.05 39.05 -30.01
C ASP A 3 -12.20 37.82 -30.39
N GLY A 4 -11.15 38.09 -31.18
CA GLY A 4 -10.11 37.14 -31.50
C GLY A 4 -9.18 37.00 -30.30
N SER A 5 -9.59 36.17 -29.33
CA SER A 5 -8.67 35.60 -28.34
C SER A 5 -7.71 34.64 -29.04
N ALA A 6 -6.70 35.20 -29.70
CA ALA A 6 -5.53 34.47 -30.15
C ALA A 6 -4.77 34.04 -28.88
N GLU A 7 -4.89 32.76 -28.49
CA GLU A 7 -4.01 32.15 -27.52
C GLU A 7 -2.56 32.44 -27.92
N ARG A 8 -1.84 33.21 -27.10
CA ARG A 8 -0.43 33.52 -27.38
C ARG A 8 0.35 32.22 -27.49
N PRO A 9 1.16 32.02 -28.54
CA PRO A 9 1.99 30.83 -28.67
C PRO A 9 2.93 30.72 -27.47
N LEU A 10 2.94 29.56 -26.83
CA LEU A 10 3.84 29.25 -25.73
C LEU A 10 5.29 29.29 -26.23
N LEU A 11 6.17 29.98 -25.49
CA LEU A 11 7.59 30.10 -25.84
C LEU A 11 8.25 28.71 -25.95
N PRO A 12 9.07 28.44 -26.99
CA PRO A 12 9.66 27.12 -27.26
C PRO A 12 10.37 26.48 -26.05
N ASP A 13 11.02 27.31 -25.24
CA ASP A 13 11.80 26.88 -24.07
C ASP A 13 10.93 26.37 -22.91
N SER A 14 9.64 26.71 -22.91
CA SER A 14 8.66 26.26 -21.90
C SER A 14 7.99 24.92 -22.26
N ILE A 15 8.03 24.53 -23.53
CA ILE A 15 7.40 23.31 -24.05
C ILE A 15 7.90 22.02 -23.34
N PRO A 16 9.21 21.85 -23.07
CA PRO A 16 9.70 20.67 -22.34
C PRO A 16 9.15 20.58 -20.91
N TYR A 17 9.02 21.72 -20.23
CA TYR A 17 8.50 21.79 -18.87
C TYR A 17 7.00 21.51 -18.81
N LEU A 18 6.23 22.02 -19.79
CA LEU A 18 4.80 21.72 -19.90
C LEU A 18 4.53 20.25 -20.21
N LYS A 19 5.34 19.63 -21.08
CA LYS A 19 5.27 18.17 -21.32
C LYS A 19 5.57 17.38 -20.06
N LYS A 20 6.60 17.77 -19.29
CA LYS A 20 6.95 17.13 -18.02
C LYS A 20 5.84 17.27 -16.98
N PHE A 21 5.23 18.46 -16.89
CA PHE A 21 4.10 18.71 -16.00
C PHE A 21 2.86 17.89 -16.38
N GLN A 22 2.51 17.83 -17.68
CA GLN A 22 1.39 17.00 -18.14
C GLN A 22 1.64 15.51 -17.91
N PHE A 23 2.87 15.03 -18.14
CA PHE A 23 3.25 13.65 -17.84
C PHE A 23 3.11 13.35 -16.34
N PHE A 24 3.62 14.24 -15.48
CA PHE A 24 3.47 14.11 -14.04
C PHE A 24 2.01 14.15 -13.59
N ARG A 25 1.18 15.02 -14.19
CA ARG A 25 -0.26 15.06 -13.91
C ARG A 25 -0.93 13.75 -14.28
N LYS A 26 -0.66 13.22 -15.48
CA LYS A 26 -1.21 11.94 -15.94
C LYS A 26 -0.71 10.76 -15.11
N SER A 27 0.54 10.76 -14.68
CA SER A 27 1.06 9.70 -13.80
C SER A 27 0.40 9.78 -12.43
N LYS A 28 0.19 10.98 -11.88
CA LYS A 28 -0.53 11.17 -10.62
C LYS A 28 -2.01 10.81 -10.73
N GLU A 29 -2.66 11.11 -11.84
CA GLU A 29 -4.05 10.74 -12.11
C GLU A 29 -4.21 9.21 -12.23
N LYS A 30 -3.22 8.54 -12.83
CA LYS A 30 -3.13 7.07 -12.83
C LYS A 30 -2.88 6.51 -11.43
N ASP A 31 -1.98 7.10 -10.65
CA ASP A 31 -1.74 6.69 -9.26
C ASP A 31 -3.00 6.88 -8.41
N LEU A 32 -3.75 7.97 -8.62
CA LEU A 32 -5.01 8.23 -7.93
C LEU A 32 -6.09 7.21 -8.31
N SER A 33 -6.20 6.82 -9.58
CA SER A 33 -7.12 5.76 -10.00
C SER A 33 -6.79 4.40 -9.38
N LEU A 34 -5.51 4.14 -9.07
CA LEU A 34 -5.07 2.94 -8.38
C LEU A 34 -5.42 3.01 -6.88
N MET A 35 -5.39 4.22 -6.29
CA MET A 35 -5.83 4.49 -4.91
C MET A 35 -7.37 4.53 -4.75
N GLU A 36 -8.12 4.41 -5.84
CA GLU A 36 -9.58 4.22 -5.85
C GLU A 36 -9.97 2.75 -6.07
N ASP A 37 -9.02 1.89 -6.48
CA ASP A 37 -9.23 0.46 -6.65
C ASP A 37 -9.14 -0.26 -5.29
N ASP A 38 -10.29 -0.67 -4.77
CA ASP A 38 -10.38 -1.40 -3.50
C ASP A 38 -9.58 -2.70 -3.51
N GLN A 39 -9.46 -3.40 -4.64
CA GLN A 39 -8.66 -4.61 -4.72
C GLN A 39 -7.17 -4.28 -4.57
N TRP A 40 -6.69 -3.23 -5.24
CA TRP A 40 -5.31 -2.79 -5.12
C TRP A 40 -4.97 -2.30 -3.71
N LEU A 41 -5.89 -1.58 -3.07
CA LEU A 41 -5.71 -1.09 -1.70
C LEU A 41 -5.71 -2.24 -0.71
N ASN A 42 -6.50 -3.28 -0.96
CA ASN A 42 -6.52 -4.49 -0.16
C ASN A 42 -5.19 -5.26 -0.28
N ASP A 43 -4.66 -5.40 -1.50
CA ASP A 43 -3.35 -6.01 -1.75
C ASP A 43 -2.21 -5.20 -1.10
N LEU A 44 -2.28 -3.86 -1.16
CA LEU A 44 -1.31 -2.98 -0.52
C LEU A 44 -1.35 -3.11 1.00
N ALA A 45 -2.52 -3.08 1.61
CA ALA A 45 -2.67 -3.23 3.05
C ALA A 45 -2.25 -4.63 3.52
N PHE A 46 -2.52 -5.67 2.73
CA PHE A 46 -1.94 -7.00 2.96
C PHE A 46 -0.41 -6.95 3.00
N LEU A 47 0.23 -6.35 2.00
CA LEU A 47 1.69 -6.25 1.92
C LEU A 47 2.28 -5.45 3.09
N VAL A 48 1.61 -4.37 3.51
CA VAL A 48 2.01 -3.56 4.67
C VAL A 48 1.98 -4.40 5.95
N ASP A 49 0.89 -5.16 6.17
CA ASP A 49 0.73 -5.98 7.37
C ASP A 49 1.74 -7.15 7.39
N ILE A 50 2.03 -7.79 6.25
CA ILE A 50 3.11 -8.79 6.13
C ILE A 50 4.48 -8.17 6.43
N THR A 51 4.76 -6.99 5.90
CA THR A 51 6.04 -6.29 6.12
C THR A 51 6.24 -5.94 7.59
N LYS A 52 5.17 -5.55 8.29
CA LYS A 52 5.18 -5.31 9.73
C LYS A 52 5.53 -6.58 10.51
N TYR A 53 4.88 -7.70 10.21
CA TYR A 53 5.19 -8.97 10.87
C TYR A 53 6.63 -9.44 10.61
N LEU A 54 7.17 -9.18 9.41
CA LEU A 54 8.58 -9.44 9.09
C LEU A 54 9.53 -8.55 9.90
N ALA A 55 9.19 -7.28 10.09
CA ALA A 55 9.98 -6.39 10.93
C ALA A 55 10.01 -6.87 12.40
N GLU A 56 8.87 -7.29 12.94
CA GLU A 56 8.78 -7.89 14.28
C GLU A 56 9.59 -9.18 14.39
N LEU A 57 9.51 -10.07 13.39
CA LEU A 57 10.29 -11.29 13.35
C LEU A 57 11.79 -10.99 13.29
N LYS A 58 12.22 -10.04 12.46
CA LYS A 58 13.61 -9.62 12.34
C LYS A 58 14.16 -9.13 13.70
N VAL A 59 13.39 -8.35 14.45
CA VAL A 59 13.77 -7.89 15.79
C VAL A 59 13.90 -9.06 16.76
N LYS A 60 12.95 -10.02 16.73
CA LYS A 60 13.00 -11.23 17.56
C LYS A 60 14.19 -12.14 17.21
N LEU A 61 14.55 -12.26 15.94
CA LEU A 61 15.68 -13.07 15.48
C LEU A 61 17.05 -12.43 15.77
N LEU A 62 17.14 -11.09 15.74
CA LEU A 62 18.38 -10.36 15.99
C LEU A 62 18.58 -9.97 17.47
N GLY A 63 17.59 -10.24 18.34
CA GLY A 63 17.72 -10.03 19.78
C GLY A 63 18.83 -10.90 20.37
N LYS A 64 19.70 -10.28 21.18
CA LYS A 64 21.00 -10.83 21.62
C LYS A 64 20.97 -12.10 22.49
N GLU A 65 19.82 -12.72 22.77
CA GLU A 65 19.70 -13.80 23.77
C GLU A 65 18.73 -14.93 23.38
N HIS A 66 18.85 -15.50 22.18
CA HIS A 66 17.99 -16.61 21.76
C HIS A 66 18.78 -17.90 21.54
N CYS A 67 18.54 -18.89 22.40
CA CYS A 67 18.85 -20.28 22.09
C CYS A 67 18.11 -20.70 20.81
N VAL A 68 18.67 -21.65 20.05
CA VAL A 68 18.09 -22.15 18.78
C VAL A 68 16.61 -22.52 18.90
N ASN A 69 16.19 -23.07 20.04
CA ASN A 69 14.80 -23.40 20.33
C ASN A 69 13.88 -22.17 20.33
N LYS A 70 14.30 -21.03 20.90
CA LYS A 70 13.49 -19.79 20.88
C LYS A 70 13.40 -19.17 19.49
N LEU A 71 14.47 -19.25 18.71
CA LEU A 71 14.45 -18.81 17.31
C LEU A 71 13.47 -19.66 16.50
N TYR A 72 13.49 -20.98 16.71
CA TYR A 72 12.57 -21.91 16.07
C TYR A 72 11.11 -21.62 16.46
N GLU A 73 10.82 -21.37 17.74
CA GLU A 73 9.49 -20.96 18.21
C GLU A 73 9.01 -19.66 17.56
N HIS A 74 9.89 -18.66 17.40
CA HIS A 74 9.55 -17.40 16.73
C HIS A 74 9.20 -17.60 15.26
N VAL A 75 9.95 -18.45 14.54
CA VAL A 75 9.66 -18.80 13.13
C VAL A 75 8.37 -19.59 13.02
N GLN A 76 8.15 -20.59 13.87
CA GLN A 76 6.91 -21.38 13.90
C GLN A 76 5.69 -20.51 14.19
N THR A 77 5.78 -19.61 15.18
CA THR A 77 4.71 -18.67 15.48
C THR A 77 4.41 -17.74 14.30
N PHE A 78 5.45 -17.31 13.58
CA PHE A 78 5.27 -16.49 12.37
C PHE A 78 4.58 -17.28 11.24
N ILE A 79 4.95 -18.54 11.02
CA ILE A 79 4.30 -19.42 10.03
C ILE A 79 2.83 -19.63 10.37
N GLN A 80 2.50 -19.94 11.63
CA GLN A 80 1.11 -20.11 12.07
C GLN A 80 0.28 -18.83 11.89
N LYS A 81 0.88 -17.66 12.12
CA LYS A 81 0.22 -16.37 11.83
C LYS A 81 -0.05 -16.19 10.33
N LEU A 82 0.88 -16.57 9.46
CA LEU A 82 0.69 -16.53 8.00
C LEU A 82 -0.41 -17.48 7.54
N GLU A 83 -0.44 -18.70 8.07
CA GLU A 83 -1.49 -19.67 7.77
C GLU A 83 -2.87 -19.17 8.21
N LEU A 84 -2.96 -18.60 9.42
CA LEU A 84 -4.18 -17.98 9.91
C LEU A 84 -4.64 -16.85 8.99
N ILE A 85 -3.73 -15.96 8.60
CA ILE A 85 -4.01 -14.86 7.66
C ILE A 85 -4.52 -15.39 6.32
N HIS A 86 -3.84 -16.42 5.77
CA HIS A 86 -4.22 -17.05 4.51
C HIS A 86 -5.62 -17.66 4.57
N THR A 87 -5.96 -18.38 5.64
CA THR A 87 -7.31 -18.93 5.84
C THR A 87 -8.36 -17.84 5.99
N GLN A 88 -8.05 -16.72 6.66
CA GLN A 88 -8.98 -15.60 6.83
C GLN A 88 -9.23 -14.83 5.51
N LEU A 89 -8.19 -14.71 4.66
CA LEU A 89 -8.31 -14.14 3.30
C LEU A 89 -9.25 -14.97 2.42
N ILE A 90 -9.11 -16.30 2.45
CA ILE A 90 -10.00 -17.21 1.71
C ILE A 90 -11.45 -17.10 2.20
N ASN A 91 -11.65 -16.86 3.49
CA ASN A 91 -12.96 -16.77 4.13
C ASN A 91 -13.59 -15.36 4.12
N MET A 92 -12.98 -14.37 3.43
CA MET A 92 -13.39 -12.95 3.41
C MET A 92 -13.66 -12.34 4.80
N LYS A 93 -12.98 -12.83 5.85
CA LYS A 93 -13.12 -12.30 7.22
C LYS A 93 -11.87 -11.54 7.61
N VAL A 94 -11.96 -10.23 7.48
CA VAL A 94 -10.83 -9.32 7.66
C VAL A 94 -10.81 -8.79 9.10
N VAL A 95 -10.77 -9.69 10.10
CA VAL A 95 -10.87 -9.32 11.52
C VAL A 95 -9.52 -8.98 12.14
N TYR A 96 -8.40 -9.38 11.52
CA TYR A 96 -7.04 -9.21 12.06
C TYR A 96 -6.16 -8.20 11.33
N PHE A 97 -6.62 -7.67 10.20
CA PHE A 97 -5.90 -6.64 9.47
C PHE A 97 -6.39 -5.28 9.92
N THR A 98 -5.75 -4.69 10.95
CA THR A 98 -6.11 -3.37 11.46
C THR A 98 -6.30 -2.33 10.33
N THR A 99 -5.46 -2.39 9.30
CA THR A 99 -5.49 -1.47 8.15
C THR A 99 -6.66 -1.74 7.19
N LEU A 100 -7.04 -3.00 6.99
CA LEU A 100 -8.16 -3.38 6.14
C LEU A 100 -9.51 -3.27 6.87
N SER A 101 -9.59 -3.67 8.14
CA SER A 101 -10.80 -3.55 8.97
C SER A 101 -11.25 -2.08 9.10
N THR A 102 -10.30 -1.14 9.09
CA THR A 102 -10.61 0.30 9.14
C THR A 102 -11.25 0.81 7.84
N ARG A 103 -11.09 0.11 6.71
CA ARG A 103 -11.69 0.48 5.42
C ARG A 103 -13.10 -0.08 5.21
N ASP A 104 -13.50 -1.13 5.95
CA ASP A 104 -14.81 -1.80 5.81
C ASP A 104 -15.93 -1.14 6.64
N GLY A 105 -15.74 0.08 7.14
CA GLY A 105 -16.84 0.92 7.61
C GLY A 105 -17.71 0.38 8.75
N THR A 106 -17.24 -0.55 9.58
CA THR A 106 -17.89 -0.83 10.87
C THR A 106 -17.25 0.04 11.95
N SER A 107 -17.55 1.35 11.87
CA SER A 107 -17.59 2.18 13.06
C SER A 107 -18.62 1.58 14.00
N GLU A 108 -18.14 0.93 15.06
CA GLU A 108 -18.95 0.67 16.25
C GLU A 108 -19.49 2.01 16.78
N VAL A 109 -20.81 2.14 16.77
CA VAL A 109 -21.59 2.90 17.75
C VAL A 109 -22.64 1.96 18.32
#